data_AF-A0A8J3P7W6-F1
#
_entry.id   AF-A0A8J3P7W6-F1
#
_cell.length_a   1.000
_cell.length_b   1.000
_cell.length_c   1.000
_cell.angle_alpha   90.00
_cell.angle_beta   90.00
_cell.angle_gamma   90.00
#
_symmetry.space_group_name_H-M   'P 1'
#
loop_
_entity.id
_entity.type
_entity.pdbx_description
1 polymer ?
#
loop_
_entity_poly.entity_id
_entity_poly.type
_entity_poly.pdbx_seq_one_letter_code
_entity_poly.pdbx_strand_id
1 'polypeptide(L)'
;MAEEHQIVLMPHCGYLSETSRMIEIHRALARRGASVRMATHGGTYETLLREAGIDYDIVGPHMSPARSAEVVANATGLGDPRQSIYPDDELETYVRAEGAYWREHGVRTVVTGYTLTTMLSTRLAGAALVTEHACCWVPPAFERGLVPAPTWRATRRLPGWAGRLIANRILPRTRFYCDGFNRVAVRLGVEGVPSLGALVLGDLALVPEVPEVFGVPAAELEAWRPRGRRMRPSTRLRYSGPLFAHLDVPLPEHVAEFLDRPGPTVYVAVTSTSPRFVRRVVQALRPLGVRLLVAGTVHDLGDLADERTCVGGVLPSHLVMPRVDLAVTAGGQGSVQTAMACGTPLLGIPLHAEQDLNVALVQARGAATAISPHRAGTARLTRVAARMLADPSYRAAARRIRDVYAAVDGPGNAAEAVTELTAQRSAV
;
A
#
# COMPACT_ATOMS: atom_id res chain seq x y z
N MET A 1 -14.99 -22.87 -27.51
CA MET A 1 -15.20 -21.43 -27.25
C MET A 1 -14.32 -21.12 -26.05
N ALA A 2 -13.23 -20.37 -26.24
CA ALA A 2 -12.26 -20.11 -25.19
C ALA A 2 -12.95 -19.41 -24.01
N GLU A 3 -12.60 -19.79 -22.78
CA GLU A 3 -12.99 -19.04 -21.58
C GLU A 3 -12.53 -17.59 -21.75
N GLU A 4 -13.46 -16.67 -22.03
CA GLU A 4 -13.16 -15.23 -22.06
C GLU A 4 -12.78 -14.80 -20.63
N HIS A 5 -11.50 -14.52 -20.40
CA HIS A 5 -11.01 -13.96 -19.13
C HIS A 5 -11.47 -12.51 -19.01
N GLN A 6 -12.67 -12.30 -18.45
CA GLN A 6 -13.28 -10.97 -18.33
C GLN A 6 -12.57 -10.09 -17.28
N ILE A 7 -11.74 -10.68 -16.42
CA ILE A 7 -11.02 -10.00 -15.33
C ILE A 7 -9.52 -10.10 -15.57
N VAL A 8 -8.83 -8.95 -15.53
CA VAL A 8 -7.36 -8.90 -15.46
C VAL A 8 -6.90 -8.22 -14.18
N LEU A 9 -5.94 -8.83 -13.49
CA LEU A 9 -5.16 -8.20 -12.43
C LEU A 9 -3.88 -7.63 -13.02
N MET A 10 -3.60 -6.36 -12.76
CA MET A 10 -2.50 -5.60 -13.33
C MET A 10 -1.60 -4.99 -12.24
N PRO A 11 -0.77 -5.79 -11.53
CA PRO A 11 0.22 -5.28 -10.59
C PRO A 11 1.32 -4.48 -11.28
N HIS A 12 1.70 -3.37 -10.67
CA HIS A 12 2.97 -2.71 -10.91
C HIS A 12 4.06 -3.43 -10.12
N CYS A 13 4.78 -4.35 -10.78
CA CYS A 13 5.78 -5.21 -10.13
C CYS A 13 7.02 -4.48 -9.61
N GLY A 14 7.09 -3.14 -9.71
CA GLY A 14 8.04 -2.33 -8.94
C GLY A 14 7.75 -2.26 -7.44
N TYR A 15 6.54 -2.58 -6.97
CA TYR A 15 6.16 -2.51 -5.56
C TYR A 15 5.83 -3.89 -4.98
N LEU A 16 6.65 -4.36 -4.03
CA LEU A 16 6.38 -5.60 -3.28
C LEU A 16 4.96 -5.65 -2.71
N SER A 17 4.51 -4.54 -2.11
CA SER A 17 3.20 -4.45 -1.48
C SER A 17 2.05 -4.57 -2.47
N GLU A 18 2.24 -4.13 -3.70
CA GLU A 18 1.20 -4.26 -4.72
C GLU A 18 1.19 -5.65 -5.32
N THR A 19 2.34 -6.17 -5.73
CA THR A 19 2.46 -7.51 -6.29
C THR A 19 1.87 -8.54 -5.33
N SER A 20 2.23 -8.48 -4.05
CA SER A 20 1.71 -9.40 -3.04
C SER A 20 0.19 -9.30 -2.83
N ARG A 21 -0.41 -8.12 -2.87
CA ARG A 21 -1.88 -7.99 -2.77
C ARG A 21 -2.60 -8.51 -4.01
N MET A 22 -2.05 -8.29 -5.20
CA MET A 22 -2.62 -8.86 -6.43
C MET A 22 -2.56 -10.39 -6.41
N ILE A 23 -1.51 -11.00 -5.84
CA ILE A 23 -1.43 -12.46 -5.63
C ILE A 23 -2.57 -12.93 -4.70
N GLU A 24 -2.85 -12.23 -3.60
CA GLU A 24 -3.94 -12.59 -2.68
C GLU A 24 -5.33 -12.46 -3.34
N ILE A 25 -5.56 -11.39 -4.10
CA ILE A 25 -6.80 -11.21 -4.87
C ILE A 25 -6.93 -12.29 -5.96
N HIS A 26 -5.84 -12.63 -6.65
CA HIS A 26 -5.80 -13.71 -7.64
C HIS A 26 -6.23 -15.04 -7.03
N ARG A 27 -5.62 -15.42 -5.89
CA ARG A 27 -5.95 -16.65 -5.16
C ARG A 27 -7.43 -16.67 -4.75
N ALA A 28 -7.96 -15.55 -4.29
CA ALA A 28 -9.37 -15.44 -3.91
C ALA A 28 -10.34 -15.55 -5.10
N LEU A 29 -10.01 -14.92 -6.24
CA LEU A 29 -10.78 -15.05 -7.49
C LEU A 29 -10.75 -16.48 -8.03
N ALA A 30 -9.57 -17.12 -8.02
CA ALA A 30 -9.40 -18.51 -8.45
C ALA A 30 -10.21 -19.48 -7.57
N ARG A 31 -10.21 -19.30 -6.24
CA ARG A 31 -11.06 -20.09 -5.32
C ARG A 31 -12.56 -19.96 -5.61
N ARG A 32 -13.00 -18.85 -6.21
CA ARG A 32 -14.38 -18.61 -6.64
C ARG A 32 -14.68 -19.14 -8.05
N GLY A 33 -13.71 -19.74 -8.73
CA GLY A 33 -13.85 -20.18 -10.12
C GLY A 33 -13.96 -19.03 -11.12
N ALA A 34 -13.55 -17.82 -10.74
CA ALA A 34 -13.56 -16.68 -11.65
C ALA A 34 -12.46 -16.84 -12.70
N SER A 35 -12.80 -16.60 -13.96
CA SER A 35 -11.83 -16.56 -15.05
C SER A 35 -11.01 -15.27 -14.96
N VAL A 36 -9.82 -15.38 -14.38
CA VAL A 36 -8.90 -14.28 -14.10
C VAL A 36 -7.58 -14.49 -14.82
N ARG A 37 -7.01 -13.40 -15.33
CA ARG A 37 -5.66 -13.38 -15.91
C ARG A 37 -4.78 -12.36 -15.18
N MET A 38 -3.49 -12.64 -15.11
CA MET A 38 -2.49 -11.71 -14.58
C MET A 38 -1.73 -11.06 -15.74
N ALA A 39 -1.55 -9.75 -15.70
CA ALA A 39 -0.74 -9.01 -16.67
C ALA A 39 0.13 -7.98 -15.93
N THR A 40 1.28 -7.61 -16.51
CA THR A 40 2.12 -6.57 -15.91
C THR A 40 3.01 -5.92 -16.96
N HIS A 41 3.56 -4.75 -16.64
CA HIS A 41 4.68 -4.19 -17.41
C HIS A 41 6.03 -4.86 -17.05
N GLY A 42 6.07 -5.69 -16.01
CA GLY A 42 7.29 -6.22 -15.42
C GLY A 42 7.78 -5.37 -14.26
N GLY A 43 8.94 -5.70 -13.70
CA GLY A 43 9.58 -4.92 -12.64
C GLY A 43 10.33 -5.76 -11.62
N THR A 44 10.82 -5.11 -10.57
CA THR A 44 11.73 -5.69 -9.58
C THR A 44 11.19 -6.96 -8.88
N TYR A 45 9.88 -7.02 -8.63
CA TYR A 45 9.22 -8.10 -7.89
C TYR A 45 8.41 -9.04 -8.79
N GLU A 46 8.67 -9.05 -10.10
CA GLU A 46 8.02 -9.96 -11.06
C GLU A 46 8.21 -11.45 -10.69
N THR A 47 9.34 -11.78 -10.06
CA THR A 47 9.64 -13.15 -9.61
C THR A 47 8.60 -13.70 -8.63
N LEU A 48 7.95 -12.85 -7.84
CA LEU A 48 6.92 -13.28 -6.89
C LEU A 48 5.69 -13.89 -7.57
N LEU A 49 5.36 -13.45 -8.79
CA LEU A 49 4.28 -14.04 -9.56
C LEU A 49 4.64 -15.49 -9.97
N ARG A 50 5.89 -15.70 -10.43
CA ARG A 50 6.41 -17.03 -10.78
C ARG A 50 6.48 -17.96 -9.57
N GLU A 51 7.01 -17.46 -8.45
CA GLU A 51 7.10 -18.21 -7.19
C GLU A 51 5.71 -18.59 -6.64
N ALA A 52 4.70 -17.75 -6.89
CA ALA A 52 3.31 -18.05 -6.55
C ALA A 52 2.63 -19.02 -7.53
N GLY A 53 3.31 -19.47 -8.59
CA GLY A 53 2.76 -20.35 -9.62
C GLY A 53 1.66 -19.70 -10.47
N ILE A 54 1.72 -18.38 -10.64
CA ILE A 54 0.72 -17.61 -11.41
C ILE A 54 1.32 -17.27 -12.76
N ASP A 55 0.69 -17.76 -13.84
CA ASP A 55 1.00 -17.34 -15.21
C ASP A 55 0.61 -15.89 -15.42
N TYR A 56 1.46 -15.13 -16.11
CA TYR A 56 1.20 -13.72 -16.41
C TYR A 56 1.74 -13.31 -17.78
N ASP A 57 1.08 -12.31 -18.37
CA ASP A 57 1.51 -11.70 -19.63
C ASP A 57 2.28 -10.40 -19.40
N ILE A 58 3.28 -10.14 -20.25
CA ILE A 58 3.92 -8.83 -20.36
C ILE A 58 3.17 -7.98 -21.37
N VAL A 59 2.68 -6.82 -20.95
CA VAL A 59 1.91 -5.90 -21.80
C VAL A 59 2.75 -4.66 -22.12
N GLY A 60 2.98 -4.40 -23.40
CA GLY A 60 3.84 -3.31 -23.84
C GLY A 60 5.33 -3.58 -23.63
N PRO A 61 6.17 -2.53 -23.64
CA PRO A 61 7.61 -2.67 -23.38
C PRO A 61 7.87 -3.23 -21.98
N HIS A 62 8.78 -4.20 -21.87
CA HIS A 62 9.14 -4.76 -20.55
C HIS A 62 9.89 -3.72 -19.71
N MET A 63 9.38 -3.46 -18.52
CA MET A 63 9.95 -2.51 -17.56
C MET A 63 11.16 -3.14 -16.87
N SER A 64 12.34 -2.64 -17.22
CA SER A 64 13.60 -3.09 -16.61
C SER A 64 13.63 -2.81 -15.10
N PRO A 65 14.41 -3.57 -14.30
CA PRO A 65 14.58 -3.31 -12.87
C PRO A 65 15.09 -1.89 -12.56
N ALA A 66 15.94 -1.33 -13.43
CA ALA A 66 16.44 0.04 -13.29
C ALA A 66 15.32 1.07 -13.45
N ARG A 67 14.51 0.93 -14.51
CA ARG A 67 13.35 1.81 -14.74
C ARG A 67 12.31 1.68 -13.64
N SER A 68 12.04 0.45 -13.19
CA SER A 68 11.19 0.15 -12.04
C SER A 68 11.66 0.89 -10.78
N ALA A 69 12.96 0.87 -10.48
CA ALA A 69 13.52 1.59 -9.33
C ALA A 69 13.36 3.12 -9.46
N GLU A 70 13.52 3.69 -10.65
CA GLU A 70 13.27 5.11 -10.92
C GLU A 70 11.80 5.49 -10.70
N VAL A 71 10.86 4.68 -11.19
CA VAL A 71 9.41 4.90 -11.01
C VAL A 71 9.06 4.88 -9.53
N VAL A 72 9.57 3.89 -8.77
CA VAL A 72 9.38 3.80 -7.32
C VAL A 72 9.96 5.02 -6.60
N ALA A 73 11.17 5.44 -6.94
CA ALA A 73 11.80 6.61 -6.35
C ALA A 73 11.00 7.89 -6.61
N ASN A 74 10.56 8.09 -7.86
CA ASN A 74 9.78 9.26 -8.27
C ASN A 74 8.39 9.30 -7.60
N ALA A 75 7.77 8.15 -7.33
CA ALA A 75 6.52 8.06 -6.58
C ALA A 75 6.69 8.37 -5.08
N THR A 76 7.80 7.97 -4.47
CA THR A 76 8.07 8.20 -3.02
C THR A 76 8.48 9.63 -2.67
N GLY A 77 8.82 10.47 -3.64
CA GLY A 77 8.81 11.91 -3.45
C GLY A 77 9.79 12.69 -4.31
N LEU A 78 9.22 13.71 -4.97
CA LEU A 78 9.86 14.91 -5.53
C LEU A 78 10.26 14.88 -7.02
N GLY A 79 9.62 14.04 -7.84
CA GLY A 79 9.49 14.36 -9.27
C GLY A 79 8.82 15.72 -9.48
N ASP A 80 9.04 16.35 -10.63
CA ASP A 80 8.40 17.63 -10.99
C ASP A 80 6.87 17.47 -10.89
N PRO A 81 6.15 18.25 -10.06
CA PRO A 81 4.69 18.14 -9.93
C PRO A 81 3.93 18.41 -11.22
N ARG A 82 4.59 18.98 -12.24
CA ARG A 82 4.07 19.21 -13.60
C ARG A 82 4.30 18.01 -14.53
N GLN A 83 5.19 17.09 -14.16
CA GLN A 83 5.48 15.87 -14.88
C GLN A 83 4.62 14.73 -14.31
N SER A 84 4.08 13.87 -15.17
CA SER A 84 3.50 12.61 -14.71
C SER A 84 4.63 11.68 -14.23
N ILE A 85 4.31 10.62 -13.49
CA ILE A 85 5.29 9.58 -13.11
C ILE A 85 5.99 9.00 -14.36
N TYR A 86 5.30 9.05 -15.50
CA TYR A 86 5.81 8.67 -16.82
C TYR A 86 5.99 9.90 -17.71
N PRO A 87 7.03 9.95 -18.56
CA PRO A 87 7.03 10.74 -19.80
C PRO A 87 5.75 10.51 -20.62
N ASP A 88 5.31 11.51 -21.37
CA ASP A 88 4.04 11.45 -22.12
C ASP A 88 4.04 10.34 -23.18
N ASP A 89 5.17 10.12 -23.85
CA ASP A 89 5.38 9.08 -24.87
C ASP A 89 5.41 7.68 -24.26
N GLU A 90 6.10 7.50 -23.13
CA GLU A 90 6.09 6.25 -22.37
C GLU A 90 4.68 5.93 -21.89
N LEU A 91 3.97 6.92 -21.33
CA LEU A 91 2.59 6.78 -20.88
C LEU A 91 1.67 6.37 -22.05
N GLU A 92 1.74 7.07 -23.17
CA GLU A 92 0.91 6.78 -24.34
C GLU A 92 1.20 5.38 -24.91
N THR A 93 2.47 4.96 -24.91
CA THR A 93 2.88 3.62 -25.36
C THR A 93 2.22 2.52 -24.53
N TYR A 94 2.33 2.59 -23.19
CA TYR A 94 1.69 1.62 -22.32
C TYR A 94 0.17 1.66 -22.42
N VAL A 95 -0.45 2.86 -22.43
CA VAL A 95 -1.91 3.00 -22.50
C VAL A 95 -2.47 2.36 -23.78
N ARG A 96 -1.77 2.48 -24.91
CA ARG A 96 -2.16 1.86 -26.18
C ARG A 96 -1.98 0.35 -26.16
N ALA A 97 -0.86 -0.14 -25.61
CA ALA A 97 -0.59 -1.57 -25.49
C ALA A 97 -1.62 -2.27 -24.59
N GLU A 98 -1.87 -1.70 -23.40
CA GLU A 98 -2.93 -2.12 -22.48
C GLU A 98 -4.29 -2.10 -23.17
N GLY A 99 -4.66 -0.98 -23.82
CA GLY A 99 -5.94 -0.86 -24.51
C GLY A 99 -6.15 -1.84 -25.66
N ALA A 100 -5.08 -2.26 -26.35
CA ALA A 100 -5.13 -3.32 -27.35
C ALA A 100 -5.32 -4.69 -26.69
N TYR A 101 -4.53 -4.98 -25.66
CA TYR A 101 -4.59 -6.21 -24.90
C TYR A 101 -5.97 -6.44 -24.25
N TRP A 102 -6.57 -5.40 -23.66
CA TRP A 102 -7.93 -5.46 -23.09
C TRP A 102 -8.96 -5.90 -24.14
N ARG A 103 -8.88 -5.36 -25.36
CA ARG A 103 -9.82 -5.67 -26.44
C ARG A 103 -9.59 -7.07 -27.01
N GLU A 104 -8.33 -7.45 -27.21
CA GLU A 104 -7.96 -8.78 -27.72
C GLU A 104 -8.46 -9.91 -26.81
N HIS A 105 -8.41 -9.70 -25.49
CA HIS A 105 -8.78 -10.72 -24.51
C HIS A 105 -10.21 -10.56 -23.95
N GLY A 106 -11.03 -9.66 -24.50
CA GLY A 106 -12.42 -9.45 -24.06
C GLY A 106 -12.54 -8.97 -22.60
N VAL A 107 -11.55 -8.22 -22.11
CA VAL A 107 -11.45 -7.80 -20.71
C VAL A 107 -12.50 -6.74 -20.39
N ARG A 108 -13.30 -6.99 -19.34
CA ARG A 108 -14.37 -6.09 -18.89
C ARG A 108 -14.02 -5.38 -17.60
N THR A 109 -13.13 -5.95 -16.79
CA THR A 109 -12.71 -5.40 -15.50
C THR A 109 -11.21 -5.56 -15.35
N VAL A 110 -10.53 -4.46 -15.07
CA VAL A 110 -9.11 -4.42 -14.74
C VAL A 110 -8.98 -4.05 -13.27
N VAL A 111 -8.21 -4.81 -12.51
CA VAL A 111 -7.90 -4.53 -11.10
C VAL A 111 -6.44 -4.15 -11.01
N THR A 112 -6.13 -3.05 -10.32
CA THR A 112 -4.74 -2.63 -10.12
C THR A 112 -4.51 -2.07 -8.73
N GLY A 113 -3.26 -2.15 -8.28
CA GLY A 113 -2.76 -1.26 -7.26
C GLY A 113 -2.40 0.06 -7.93
N TYR A 114 -1.16 0.19 -8.39
CA TYR A 114 -0.49 1.42 -8.76
C TYR A 114 -0.06 1.45 -10.24
N THR A 115 -0.57 0.56 -11.09
CA THR A 115 -0.37 0.67 -12.55
C THR A 115 -1.23 1.80 -13.10
N LEU A 116 -0.82 3.05 -12.86
CA LEU A 116 -1.64 4.25 -13.08
C LEU A 116 -2.01 4.48 -14.56
N THR A 117 -1.27 3.90 -15.50
CA THR A 117 -1.60 3.87 -16.94
C THR A 117 -3.01 3.31 -17.20
N THR A 118 -3.46 2.36 -16.38
CA THR A 118 -4.82 1.80 -16.42
C THR A 118 -5.92 2.84 -16.24
N MET A 119 -5.63 4.00 -15.63
CA MET A 119 -6.57 5.11 -15.50
C MET A 119 -7.06 5.64 -16.86
N LEU A 120 -6.24 5.50 -17.90
CA LEU A 120 -6.55 5.89 -19.28
C LEU A 120 -6.88 4.68 -20.15
N SER A 121 -6.13 3.56 -20.05
CA SER A 121 -6.33 2.43 -20.97
C SER A 121 -7.66 1.72 -20.77
N THR A 122 -8.18 1.68 -19.55
CA THR A 122 -9.54 1.17 -19.30
C THR A 122 -10.61 2.03 -19.98
N ARG A 123 -10.42 3.35 -20.04
CA ARG A 123 -11.30 4.27 -20.78
C ARG A 123 -11.18 4.09 -22.28
N LEU A 124 -9.96 3.85 -22.77
CA LEU A 124 -9.69 3.58 -24.18
C LEU A 124 -10.38 2.29 -24.66
N ALA A 125 -10.44 1.27 -23.79
CA ALA A 125 -11.04 -0.03 -24.12
C ALA A 125 -12.49 -0.20 -23.66
N GLY A 126 -13.05 0.74 -22.89
CA GLY A 126 -14.39 0.61 -22.30
C GLY A 126 -14.47 -0.42 -21.15
N ALA A 127 -13.35 -0.77 -20.52
CA ALA A 127 -13.29 -1.63 -19.34
C ALA A 127 -13.54 -0.83 -18.05
N ALA A 128 -14.04 -1.48 -17.00
CA ALA A 128 -14.08 -0.89 -15.67
C ALA A 128 -12.75 -1.03 -14.95
N LEU A 129 -12.42 -0.03 -14.14
CA LEU A 129 -11.22 -0.03 -13.31
C LEU A 129 -11.56 -0.23 -11.83
N VAL A 130 -10.97 -1.26 -11.22
CA VAL A 130 -10.95 -1.48 -9.77
C VAL A 130 -9.58 -1.09 -9.23
N THR A 131 -9.52 -0.24 -8.20
CA THR A 131 -8.27 0.10 -7.51
C THR A 131 -8.27 -0.39 -6.06
N GLU A 132 -7.14 -0.84 -5.52
CA GLU A 132 -7.02 -1.27 -4.10
C GLU A 132 -6.00 -0.46 -3.28
N HIS A 133 -5.10 0.27 -3.94
CA HIS A 133 -3.94 0.89 -3.32
C HIS A 133 -4.22 2.20 -2.55
N ALA A 134 -5.43 2.76 -2.65
CA ALA A 134 -5.72 4.04 -2.00
C ALA A 134 -5.74 3.94 -0.48
N CYS A 135 -5.65 2.73 0.09
CA CYS A 135 -5.70 2.50 1.53
C CYS A 135 -6.98 3.15 2.10
N CYS A 136 -6.84 3.89 3.20
CA CYS A 136 -7.88 4.79 3.69
C CYS A 136 -7.80 6.22 3.13
N TRP A 137 -6.90 6.51 2.18
CA TRP A 137 -6.78 7.82 1.53
C TRP A 137 -7.88 8.03 0.47
N VAL A 138 -9.12 7.97 0.92
CA VAL A 138 -10.34 8.12 0.12
C VAL A 138 -11.14 9.34 0.55
N PRO A 139 -12.12 9.81 -0.24
CA PRO A 139 -12.86 11.03 0.08
C PRO A 139 -13.51 11.08 1.47
N PRO A 140 -14.15 10.01 1.97
CA PRO A 140 -14.60 9.95 3.35
C PRO A 140 -13.54 10.31 4.41
N ALA A 141 -12.26 10.01 4.19
CA ALA A 141 -11.18 10.34 5.11
C ALA A 141 -10.91 11.85 5.12
N PHE A 142 -10.66 12.42 3.95
CA PHE A 142 -10.26 13.82 3.87
C PHE A 142 -11.44 14.80 3.99
N GLU A 143 -12.68 14.38 3.71
CA GLU A 143 -13.88 15.17 4.00
C GLU A 143 -14.12 15.31 5.52
N ARG A 144 -13.80 14.27 6.30
CA ARG A 144 -13.81 14.27 7.78
C ARG A 144 -12.56 14.85 8.42
N GLY A 145 -11.55 15.18 7.62
CA GLY A 145 -10.29 15.71 8.15
C GLY A 145 -9.38 14.66 8.77
N LEU A 146 -9.57 13.36 8.51
CA LEU A 146 -8.82 12.29 9.17
C LEU A 146 -7.33 12.26 8.80
N VAL A 147 -6.93 12.85 7.67
CA VAL A 147 -5.52 12.89 7.25
C VAL A 147 -4.75 13.82 8.19
N PRO A 148 -3.72 13.34 8.91
CA PRO A 148 -2.94 14.19 9.81
C PRO A 148 -2.12 15.24 9.02
N ALA A 149 -1.57 16.21 9.75
CA ALA A 149 -0.61 17.14 9.16
C ALA A 149 0.65 16.36 8.73
N PRO A 150 1.15 16.51 7.48
CA PRO A 150 2.27 15.73 6.99
C PRO A 150 3.52 15.90 7.87
N THR A 151 4.11 14.79 8.30
CA THR A 151 5.28 14.80 9.19
C THR A 151 6.63 14.90 8.45
N TRP A 152 6.60 14.75 7.12
CA TRP A 152 7.76 14.57 6.24
C TRP A 152 8.09 15.77 5.31
N ARG A 153 7.21 16.79 5.20
CA ARG A 153 7.36 17.92 4.24
C ARG A 153 7.79 19.25 4.85
N ALA A 154 8.15 20.21 3.99
CA ALA A 154 8.36 21.64 4.31
C ALA A 154 7.17 22.29 5.06
N THR A 155 5.98 21.68 4.99
CA THR A 155 4.81 22.02 5.83
C THR A 155 5.04 21.78 7.32
N ARG A 156 6.15 21.15 7.73
CA ARG A 156 6.59 21.03 9.14
C ARG A 156 6.70 22.37 9.85
N ARG A 157 7.06 23.44 9.11
CA ARG A 157 7.13 24.79 9.67
C ARG A 157 5.76 25.44 9.83
N LEU A 158 4.72 24.88 9.22
CA LEU A 158 3.36 25.39 9.37
C LEU A 158 2.76 24.90 10.70
N PRO A 159 1.87 25.70 11.30
CA PRO A 159 1.01 25.22 12.38
C PRO A 159 0.25 23.95 11.97
N GLY A 160 0.04 23.02 12.90
CA GLY A 160 -0.58 21.72 12.62
C GLY A 160 -1.97 21.82 11.96
N TRP A 161 -2.76 22.85 12.30
CA TRP A 161 -4.06 23.10 11.67
C TRP A 161 -3.94 23.41 10.18
N ALA A 162 -2.90 24.16 9.76
CA ALA A 162 -2.66 24.52 8.38
C ALA A 162 -2.16 23.31 7.58
N GLY A 163 -1.27 22.49 8.16
CA GLY A 163 -0.86 21.21 7.58
C GLY A 163 -2.05 20.26 7.36
N ARG A 164 -2.97 20.18 8.33
CA ARG A 164 -4.20 19.39 8.22
C ARG A 164 -5.15 19.95 7.16
N LEU A 165 -5.29 21.27 7.06
CA LEU A 165 -6.07 21.90 5.98
C LEU A 165 -5.52 21.53 4.61
N ILE A 166 -4.20 21.62 4.42
CA ILE A 166 -3.54 21.25 3.16
C ILE A 166 -3.81 19.79 2.84
N ALA A 167 -3.55 18.88 3.78
CA ALA A 167 -3.68 17.44 3.56
C ALA A 167 -5.11 17.00 3.22
N ASN A 168 -6.13 17.64 3.81
CA ASN A 168 -7.52 17.21 3.68
C ASN A 168 -8.32 18.00 2.62
N ARG A 169 -8.02 19.30 2.45
CA ARG A 169 -8.78 20.18 1.55
C ARG A 169 -8.08 20.45 0.24
N ILE A 170 -6.77 20.68 0.27
CA ILE A 170 -6.01 21.13 -0.90
C ILE A 170 -5.46 19.94 -1.68
N LEU A 171 -4.66 19.08 -1.03
CA LEU A 171 -3.92 18.00 -1.69
C LEU A 171 -4.80 17.04 -2.53
N PRO A 172 -5.96 16.58 -2.07
CA PRO A 172 -6.80 15.70 -2.88
C PRO A 172 -7.43 16.38 -4.10
N ARG A 173 -7.47 17.72 -4.12
CA ARG A 173 -8.14 18.52 -5.17
C ARG A 173 -7.17 19.14 -6.18
N THR A 174 -5.86 19.05 -5.95
CA THR A 174 -4.86 19.58 -6.91
C THR A 174 -4.80 18.72 -8.16
N ARG A 175 -4.16 19.24 -9.21
CA ARG A 175 -3.84 18.50 -10.45
C ARG A 175 -2.38 18.07 -10.53
N PHE A 176 -1.65 18.10 -9.41
CA PHE A 176 -0.26 17.65 -9.39
C PHE A 176 -0.19 16.20 -9.89
N TYR A 177 0.81 15.94 -10.74
CA TYR A 177 1.02 14.66 -11.43
C TYR A 177 -0.09 14.25 -12.42
N CYS A 178 -1.13 15.06 -12.62
CA CYS A 178 -2.24 14.75 -13.54
C CYS A 178 -2.05 15.35 -14.95
N ASP A 179 -1.20 16.36 -15.11
CA ASP A 179 -1.10 17.10 -16.37
C ASP A 179 -0.60 16.23 -17.54
N GLY A 180 0.39 15.36 -17.32
CA GLY A 180 0.85 14.39 -18.33
C GLY A 180 -0.25 13.41 -18.74
N PHE A 181 -0.98 12.86 -17.76
CA PHE A 181 -2.16 12.02 -18.03
C PHE A 181 -3.20 12.74 -18.86
N ASN A 182 -3.48 14.01 -18.56
CA ASN A 182 -4.49 14.78 -19.28
C ASN A 182 -4.05 15.16 -20.69
N ARG A 183 -2.76 15.40 -20.94
CA ARG A 183 -2.23 15.60 -22.31
C ARG A 183 -2.40 14.33 -23.16
N VAL A 184 -2.04 13.17 -22.61
CA VAL A 184 -2.22 11.88 -23.30
C VAL A 184 -3.70 11.55 -23.48
N ALA A 185 -4.53 11.80 -22.48
CA ALA A 185 -5.98 11.59 -22.57
C ALA A 185 -6.63 12.38 -23.71
N VAL A 186 -6.22 13.65 -23.90
CA VAL A 186 -6.68 14.48 -25.03
C VAL A 186 -6.27 13.88 -26.38
N ARG A 187 -5.02 13.42 -26.53
CA ARG A 187 -4.56 12.77 -27.77
C ARG A 187 -5.31 11.47 -28.09
N LEU A 188 -5.70 10.73 -27.05
CA LEU A 188 -6.43 9.47 -27.16
C LEU A 188 -7.96 9.65 -27.25
N GLY A 189 -8.49 10.85 -27.02
CA GLY A 189 -9.92 11.12 -27.02
C GLY A 189 -10.67 10.47 -25.84
N VAL A 190 -10.01 10.26 -24.70
CA VAL A 190 -10.58 9.62 -23.50
C VAL A 190 -10.72 10.60 -22.33
N GLU A 191 -11.53 10.23 -21.34
CA GLU A 191 -11.66 11.00 -20.10
C GLU A 191 -10.32 11.05 -19.34
N GLY A 192 -9.88 12.25 -18.99
CA GLY A 192 -8.66 12.47 -18.21
C GLY A 192 -8.78 12.15 -16.71
N VAL A 193 -7.82 12.65 -15.94
CA VAL A 193 -7.73 12.53 -14.48
C VAL A 193 -7.92 13.92 -13.85
N PRO A 194 -9.06 14.18 -13.17
CA PRO A 194 -9.45 15.53 -12.78
C PRO A 194 -8.69 16.10 -11.56
N SER A 195 -8.12 15.23 -10.72
CA SER A 195 -7.37 15.60 -9.52
C SER A 195 -6.45 14.47 -9.03
N LEU A 196 -5.53 14.79 -8.13
CA LEU A 196 -4.68 13.81 -7.45
C LEU A 196 -5.51 12.77 -6.67
N GLY A 197 -6.63 13.19 -6.05
CA GLY A 197 -7.56 12.26 -5.41
C GLY A 197 -8.19 11.28 -6.39
N ALA A 198 -8.45 11.72 -7.63
CA ALA A 198 -9.01 10.87 -8.68
C ALA A 198 -7.96 9.98 -9.35
N LEU A 199 -6.67 10.32 -9.27
CA LEU A 199 -5.58 9.53 -9.88
C LEU A 199 -5.46 8.13 -9.26
N VAL A 200 -5.95 7.93 -8.04
CA VAL A 200 -5.84 6.68 -7.29
C VAL A 200 -7.16 5.93 -7.13
N LEU A 201 -8.25 6.46 -7.71
CA LEU A 201 -9.60 5.90 -7.56
C LEU A 201 -10.17 5.53 -8.92
N GLY A 202 -10.44 4.24 -9.10
CA GLY A 202 -11.11 3.70 -10.28
C GLY A 202 -12.62 3.96 -10.28
N ASP A 203 -13.32 3.16 -11.08
CA ASP A 203 -14.78 3.05 -11.05
C ASP A 203 -15.26 2.41 -9.74
N LEU A 204 -14.47 1.48 -9.21
CA LEU A 204 -14.61 0.95 -7.86
C LEU A 204 -13.25 1.04 -7.15
N ALA A 205 -13.19 1.72 -6.02
CA ALA A 205 -12.01 1.68 -5.15
C ALA A 205 -12.31 0.79 -3.93
N LEU A 206 -11.56 -0.30 -3.83
CA LEU A 206 -11.51 -1.14 -2.65
C LEU A 206 -10.76 -0.38 -1.56
N VAL A 207 -11.35 -0.35 -0.37
CA VAL A 207 -10.75 0.21 0.84
C VAL A 207 -10.28 -0.98 1.66
N PRO A 208 -8.98 -1.32 1.59
CA PRO A 208 -8.44 -2.46 2.31
C PRO A 208 -8.27 -2.10 3.78
N GLU A 209 -9.37 -1.97 4.52
CA GLU A 209 -9.38 -1.73 5.95
C GLU A 209 -10.74 -2.15 6.51
N VAL A 210 -10.91 -2.16 7.82
CA VAL A 210 -12.23 -2.40 8.46
C VAL A 210 -12.83 -1.08 8.98
N PRO A 211 -14.17 -0.94 9.01
CA PRO A 211 -14.85 0.23 9.57
C PRO A 211 -14.39 0.60 11.00
N GLU A 212 -14.10 -0.41 11.82
CA GLU A 212 -13.66 -0.28 13.22
C GLU A 212 -12.29 0.35 13.35
N VAL A 213 -11.42 0.26 12.34
CA VAL A 213 -10.12 0.93 12.33
C VAL A 213 -10.24 2.26 11.62
N PHE A 214 -10.83 2.28 10.42
CA PHE A 214 -10.96 3.50 9.62
C PHE A 214 -11.84 4.57 10.30
N GLY A 215 -12.86 4.16 11.05
CA GLY A 215 -13.79 5.09 11.73
C GLY A 215 -14.86 5.68 10.81
N VAL A 216 -15.11 5.05 9.66
CA VAL A 216 -16.22 5.37 8.75
C VAL A 216 -17.12 4.13 8.67
N PRO A 217 -18.43 4.23 8.94
CA PRO A 217 -19.33 3.09 8.81
C PRO A 217 -19.40 2.56 7.36
N ALA A 218 -19.50 1.24 7.20
CA ALA A 218 -19.59 0.60 5.87
C ALA A 218 -20.71 1.17 5.00
N ALA A 219 -21.93 1.27 5.55
CA ALA A 219 -23.08 1.84 4.85
C ALA A 219 -22.83 3.27 4.35
N GLU A 220 -22.09 4.08 5.12
CA GLU A 220 -21.79 5.45 4.71
C GLU A 220 -20.71 5.50 3.62
N LEU A 221 -19.68 4.65 3.73
CA LEU A 221 -18.63 4.53 2.72
C LEU A 221 -19.21 4.08 1.38
N GLU A 222 -20.08 3.08 1.38
CA GLU A 222 -20.72 2.54 0.18
C GLU A 222 -21.77 3.49 -0.41
N ALA A 223 -22.45 4.28 0.43
CA ALA A 223 -23.38 5.32 -0.02
C ALA A 223 -22.66 6.56 -0.58
N TRP A 224 -21.35 6.71 -0.34
CA TRP A 224 -20.60 7.88 -0.79
C TRP A 224 -20.65 8.01 -2.33
N ARG A 225 -20.91 9.22 -2.81
CA ARG A 225 -20.89 9.54 -4.24
C ARG A 225 -20.07 10.82 -4.48
N PRO A 226 -19.33 10.90 -5.59
CA PRO A 226 -18.63 12.10 -6.02
C PRO A 226 -19.52 13.34 -6.02
N ARG A 227 -19.02 14.45 -5.49
CA ARG A 227 -19.64 15.78 -5.61
C ARG A 227 -18.76 16.69 -6.49
N GLY A 228 -19.33 17.21 -7.58
CA GLY A 228 -18.64 18.11 -8.50
C GLY A 228 -17.65 17.44 -9.46
N ARG A 229 -16.78 18.23 -10.08
CA ARG A 229 -15.91 17.80 -11.20
C ARG A 229 -14.50 17.33 -10.83
N ARG A 230 -14.21 17.18 -9.53
CA ARG A 230 -12.86 16.82 -9.03
C ARG A 230 -12.64 15.32 -8.90
N MET A 231 -13.68 14.52 -9.12
CA MET A 231 -13.65 13.06 -9.09
C MET A 231 -14.49 12.52 -10.26
N ARG A 232 -14.20 11.30 -10.70
CA ARG A 232 -14.99 10.62 -11.74
C ARG A 232 -16.39 10.29 -11.20
N PRO A 233 -17.49 10.62 -11.90
CA PRO A 233 -18.85 10.36 -11.42
C PRO A 233 -19.16 8.87 -11.17
N SER A 234 -18.46 7.98 -11.88
CA SER A 234 -18.58 6.53 -11.75
C SER A 234 -17.96 5.98 -10.47
N THR A 235 -17.02 6.69 -9.83
CA THR A 235 -16.31 6.17 -8.65
C THR A 235 -17.26 5.76 -7.54
N ARG A 236 -17.08 4.52 -7.07
CA ARG A 236 -17.69 3.92 -5.90
C ARG A 236 -16.60 3.45 -4.94
N LEU A 237 -16.96 3.30 -3.67
CA LEU A 237 -16.05 2.79 -2.64
C LEU A 237 -16.68 1.55 -2.02
N ARG A 238 -15.87 0.54 -1.68
CA ARG A 238 -16.30 -0.63 -0.92
C ARG A 238 -15.17 -1.11 -0.03
N TYR A 239 -15.48 -1.54 1.19
CA TYR A 239 -14.48 -2.19 2.02
C TYR A 239 -14.15 -3.58 1.46
N SER A 240 -12.86 -3.89 1.36
CA SER A 240 -12.44 -5.29 1.23
C SER A 240 -12.11 -5.87 2.61
N GLY A 241 -11.43 -5.10 3.46
CA GLY A 241 -10.80 -5.60 4.67
C GLY A 241 -9.28 -5.69 4.52
N PRO A 242 -8.56 -6.21 5.51
CA PRO A 242 -7.10 -6.20 5.50
C PRO A 242 -6.54 -7.01 4.30
N LEU A 243 -5.62 -6.40 3.55
CA LEU A 243 -4.92 -7.00 2.42
C LEU A 243 -3.41 -6.82 2.62
N PHE A 244 -2.76 -7.84 3.18
CA PHE A 244 -1.33 -7.86 3.48
C PHE A 244 -0.67 -9.16 3.05
N ALA A 245 0.65 -9.12 2.88
CA ALA A 245 1.42 -10.21 2.31
C ALA A 245 1.61 -11.39 3.27
N HIS A 246 1.25 -12.58 2.81
CA HIS A 246 1.68 -13.85 3.39
C HIS A 246 2.81 -14.41 2.54
N LEU A 247 4.04 -13.98 2.85
CA LEU A 247 5.23 -14.46 2.15
C LEU A 247 5.44 -15.95 2.46
N ASP A 248 5.33 -16.80 1.44
CA ASP A 248 5.53 -18.25 1.57
C ASP A 248 7.03 -18.60 1.57
N VAL A 249 7.75 -18.00 2.52
CA VAL A 249 9.18 -18.24 2.75
C VAL A 249 9.39 -18.65 4.20
N PRO A 250 10.21 -19.68 4.47
CA PRO A 250 10.46 -20.11 5.84
C PRO A 250 11.20 -19.01 6.61
N LEU A 251 10.95 -18.94 7.91
CA LEU A 251 11.72 -18.10 8.80
C LEU A 251 13.15 -18.67 8.90
N PRO A 252 14.21 -17.88 8.61
CA PRO A 252 15.58 -18.38 8.71
C PRO A 252 15.90 -18.88 10.13
N GLU A 253 16.64 -19.99 10.24
CA GLU A 253 16.91 -20.67 11.52
C GLU A 253 17.54 -19.72 12.57
N HIS A 254 18.58 -18.97 12.19
CA HIS A 254 19.20 -17.98 13.08
C HIS A 254 18.23 -16.90 13.58
N VAL A 255 17.20 -16.53 12.80
CA VAL A 255 16.15 -15.60 13.21
C VAL A 255 15.17 -16.28 14.17
N ALA A 256 14.80 -17.53 13.88
CA ALA A 256 13.93 -18.31 14.76
C ALA A 256 14.57 -18.50 16.14
N GLU A 257 15.83 -18.92 16.18
CA GLU A 257 16.62 -19.05 17.42
C GLU A 257 16.74 -17.71 18.15
N PHE A 258 16.99 -16.61 17.42
CA PHE A 258 17.05 -15.30 18.02
C PHE A 258 15.72 -14.92 18.66
N LEU A 259 14.59 -15.24 18.03
CA LEU A 259 13.24 -14.95 18.54
C LEU A 259 12.86 -15.80 19.76
N ASP A 260 13.35 -17.04 19.88
CA ASP A 260 13.07 -17.94 21.02
C ASP A 260 13.81 -17.60 22.31
N ARG A 261 14.82 -16.73 22.25
CA ARG A 261 15.50 -16.24 23.46
C ARG A 261 14.50 -15.49 24.37
N PRO A 262 14.76 -15.40 25.69
CA PRO A 262 13.92 -14.63 26.60
C PRO A 262 14.13 -13.11 26.43
N GLY A 263 13.17 -12.33 26.93
CA GLY A 263 13.24 -10.87 27.01
C GLY A 263 12.55 -10.11 25.86
N PRO A 264 12.35 -8.80 26.04
CA PRO A 264 11.60 -7.98 25.09
C PRO A 264 12.32 -7.85 23.74
N THR A 265 11.56 -8.03 22.66
CA THR A 265 12.08 -7.96 21.29
C THR A 265 11.39 -6.88 20.47
N VAL A 266 12.17 -6.03 19.80
CA VAL A 266 11.69 -5.01 18.88
C VAL A 266 12.06 -5.40 17.45
N TYR A 267 11.05 -5.49 16.58
CA TYR A 267 11.23 -5.74 15.16
C TYR A 267 11.34 -4.41 14.39
N VAL A 268 12.47 -4.18 13.71
CA VAL A 268 12.75 -2.97 12.93
C VAL A 268 12.64 -3.29 11.44
N ALA A 269 11.56 -2.84 10.81
CA ALA A 269 11.24 -3.05 9.40
C ALA A 269 10.91 -1.71 8.71
N VAL A 270 11.92 -0.84 8.59
CA VAL A 270 11.86 0.43 7.85
C VAL A 270 12.48 0.26 6.45
N THR A 271 12.03 -0.78 5.72
CA THR A 271 12.72 -1.39 4.58
C THR A 271 12.72 -0.56 3.29
N SER A 272 11.83 0.43 3.15
CA SER A 272 11.82 1.38 2.01
C SER A 272 12.61 2.67 2.31
N THR A 273 13.73 2.56 3.03
CA THR A 273 14.58 3.70 3.41
C THR A 273 16.04 3.44 3.10
N SER A 274 16.89 4.47 3.13
CA SER A 274 18.32 4.25 2.93
C SER A 274 18.92 3.40 4.07
N PRO A 275 19.97 2.59 3.79
CA PRO A 275 20.70 1.86 4.83
C PRO A 275 21.17 2.76 5.98
N ARG A 276 21.54 4.01 5.67
CA ARG A 276 21.91 5.03 6.67
C ARG A 276 20.77 5.37 7.62
N PHE A 277 19.53 5.40 7.13
CA PHE A 277 18.35 5.63 7.96
C PHE A 277 18.06 4.44 8.87
N VAL A 278 18.15 3.21 8.35
CA VAL A 278 18.01 1.98 9.15
C VAL A 278 19.03 1.96 10.29
N ARG A 279 20.32 2.17 9.98
CA ARG A 279 21.39 2.25 11.00
C ARG A 279 21.09 3.30 12.06
N ARG A 280 20.61 4.48 11.66
CA ARG A 280 20.25 5.56 12.59
C ARG A 280 19.12 5.16 13.54
N VAL A 281 18.09 4.47 13.05
CA VAL A 281 16.98 3.96 13.87
C VAL A 281 17.48 2.91 14.87
N VAL A 282 18.25 1.92 14.39
CA VAL A 282 18.81 0.86 15.24
C VAL A 282 19.72 1.44 16.32
N GLN A 283 20.62 2.36 15.98
CA GLN A 283 21.50 3.04 16.93
C GLN A 283 20.73 3.81 18.01
N ALA A 284 19.61 4.45 17.66
CA ALA A 284 18.76 5.13 18.63
C ALA A 284 17.96 4.16 19.52
N LEU A 285 17.74 2.91 19.11
CA LEU A 285 17.06 1.90 19.92
C LEU A 285 18.00 1.12 20.85
N ARG A 286 19.30 1.02 20.54
CA ARG A 286 20.29 0.30 21.35
C ARG A 286 20.27 0.65 22.86
N PRO A 287 20.13 1.93 23.28
CA PRO A 287 20.08 2.27 24.70
C PRO A 287 18.89 1.68 25.48
N LEU A 288 17.88 1.13 24.81
CA LEU A 288 16.79 0.40 25.48
C LEU A 288 17.26 -0.90 26.14
N GLY A 289 18.38 -1.47 25.68
CA GLY A 289 18.85 -2.78 26.14
C GLY A 289 17.92 -3.94 25.74
N VAL A 290 17.00 -3.74 24.81
CA VAL A 290 16.11 -4.80 24.28
C VAL A 290 16.79 -5.56 23.15
N ARG A 291 16.23 -6.70 22.76
CA ARG A 291 16.63 -7.41 21.54
C ARG A 291 16.08 -6.70 20.31
N LEU A 292 16.90 -6.56 19.28
CA LEU A 292 16.54 -5.93 18.02
C LEU A 292 16.60 -6.96 16.89
N LEU A 293 15.48 -7.21 16.23
CA LEU A 293 15.46 -7.94 14.96
C LEU A 293 15.31 -6.92 13.83
N VAL A 294 16.28 -6.86 12.92
CA VAL A 294 16.32 -5.89 11.82
C VAL A 294 16.04 -6.60 10.50
N ALA A 295 15.03 -6.16 9.76
CA ALA A 295 14.81 -6.57 8.38
C ALA A 295 15.70 -5.73 7.44
N GLY A 296 16.76 -6.33 6.92
CA GLY A 296 17.67 -5.71 5.95
C GLY A 296 17.12 -5.70 4.53
N THR A 297 16.27 -6.67 4.16
CA THR A 297 15.72 -6.82 2.80
C THR A 297 16.81 -6.81 1.72
N VAL A 298 16.96 -5.71 0.99
CA VAL A 298 17.97 -5.52 -0.07
C VAL A 298 19.25 -4.85 0.41
N HIS A 299 19.33 -4.46 1.69
CA HIS A 299 20.46 -3.71 2.24
C HIS A 299 21.44 -4.60 2.99
N ASP A 300 22.73 -4.40 2.72
CA ASP A 300 23.80 -4.92 3.57
C ASP A 300 23.87 -4.11 4.87
N LEU A 301 23.46 -4.78 5.95
CA LEU A 301 23.40 -4.27 7.32
C LEU A 301 24.10 -5.21 8.31
N GLY A 302 24.97 -6.10 7.82
CA GLY A 302 25.66 -7.08 8.67
C GLY A 302 26.49 -6.43 9.78
N ASP A 303 26.95 -5.20 9.57
CA ASP A 303 27.66 -4.38 10.56
C ASP A 303 26.83 -4.03 11.80
N LEU A 304 25.51 -4.18 11.75
CA LEU A 304 24.63 -3.97 12.91
C LEU A 304 24.52 -5.18 13.82
N ALA A 305 24.90 -6.38 13.37
CA ALA A 305 24.69 -7.61 14.09
C ALA A 305 25.60 -7.74 15.33
N ASP A 306 25.04 -8.16 16.45
CA ASP A 306 25.74 -8.47 17.70
C ASP A 306 24.89 -9.36 18.60
N GLU A 307 25.30 -9.58 19.86
CA GLU A 307 24.59 -10.44 20.81
C GLU A 307 23.10 -10.09 21.01
N ARG A 308 22.71 -8.82 20.86
CA ARG A 308 21.34 -8.34 21.05
C ARG A 308 20.67 -7.90 19.75
N THR A 309 21.37 -7.92 18.63
CA THR A 309 20.89 -7.44 17.33
C THR A 309 21.04 -8.53 16.28
N CYS A 310 19.91 -9.06 15.80
CA CYS A 310 19.88 -10.00 14.68
C CYS A 310 19.47 -9.26 13.41
N VAL A 311 20.17 -9.52 12.30
CA VAL A 311 19.87 -8.93 10.99
C VAL A 311 19.48 -10.06 10.05
N GLY A 312 18.27 -9.98 9.49
CA GLY A 312 17.78 -10.90 8.47
C GLY A 312 17.57 -10.20 7.12
N GLY A 313 17.50 -10.96 6.03
CA GLY A 313 17.20 -10.44 4.69
C GLY A 313 15.72 -10.06 4.54
N VAL A 314 15.04 -10.66 3.56
CA VAL A 314 13.57 -10.63 3.47
C VAL A 314 13.02 -11.55 4.56
N LEU A 315 12.15 -11.01 5.42
CA LEU A 315 11.57 -11.76 6.53
C LEU A 315 10.05 -11.87 6.37
N PRO A 316 9.46 -13.06 6.62
CA PRO A 316 8.01 -13.23 6.64
C PRO A 316 7.42 -12.52 7.87
N SER A 317 7.06 -11.24 7.72
CA SER A 317 6.61 -10.41 8.86
C SER A 317 5.41 -11.00 9.62
N HIS A 318 4.53 -11.76 8.94
CA HIS A 318 3.39 -12.44 9.57
C HIS A 318 3.82 -13.61 10.49
N LEU A 319 5.02 -14.17 10.33
CA LEU A 319 5.61 -15.16 11.25
C LEU A 319 6.47 -14.50 12.34
N VAL A 320 7.02 -13.32 12.06
CA VAL A 320 7.86 -12.56 13.00
C VAL A 320 7.04 -11.78 14.01
N MET A 321 6.06 -11.01 13.55
CA MET A 321 5.31 -10.06 14.38
C MET A 321 4.57 -10.69 15.57
N PRO A 322 4.03 -11.94 15.50
CA PRO A 322 3.47 -12.60 16.67
C PRO A 322 4.46 -12.88 17.80
N ARG A 323 5.77 -12.90 17.49
CA ARG A 323 6.88 -13.27 18.39
C ARG A 323 7.67 -12.08 18.91
N VAL A 324 7.22 -10.86 18.66
CA VAL A 324 7.90 -9.62 19.10
C VAL A 324 6.98 -8.72 19.90
N ASP A 325 7.60 -7.81 20.65
CA ASP A 325 6.87 -6.95 21.57
C ASP A 325 6.40 -5.64 20.96
N LEU A 326 7.16 -5.13 20.00
CA LEU A 326 6.91 -3.88 19.31
C LEU A 326 7.48 -3.96 17.90
N ALA A 327 6.70 -3.51 16.91
CA ALA A 327 7.19 -3.31 15.55
C ALA A 327 7.51 -1.83 15.31
N VAL A 328 8.66 -1.54 14.70
CA VAL A 328 9.09 -0.21 14.25
C VAL A 328 9.11 -0.23 12.74
N THR A 329 8.26 0.57 12.10
CA THR A 329 8.09 0.53 10.63
C THR A 329 7.95 1.92 10.03
N ALA A 330 8.04 2.02 8.71
CA ALA A 330 7.74 3.26 8.01
C ALA A 330 6.23 3.58 7.99
N GLY A 331 5.35 2.64 8.37
CA GLY A 331 3.91 2.86 8.37
C GLY A 331 3.20 2.55 7.04
N GLY A 332 3.86 1.86 6.11
CA GLY A 332 3.20 1.37 4.89
C GLY A 332 2.07 0.41 5.25
N GLN A 333 0.95 0.45 4.52
CA GLN A 333 -0.26 -0.26 4.92
C GLN A 333 -0.03 -1.75 5.18
N GLY A 334 0.72 -2.44 4.32
CA GLY A 334 0.99 -3.88 4.48
C GLY A 334 1.66 -4.19 5.83
N SER A 335 2.63 -3.38 6.25
CA SER A 335 3.30 -3.55 7.55
C SER A 335 2.39 -3.19 8.72
N VAL A 336 1.59 -2.13 8.59
CA VAL A 336 0.61 -1.73 9.62
C VAL A 336 -0.41 -2.85 9.81
N GLN A 337 -0.97 -3.38 8.73
CA GLN A 337 -1.96 -4.43 8.76
C GLN A 337 -1.40 -5.75 9.25
N THR A 338 -0.18 -6.12 8.85
CA THR A 338 0.47 -7.31 9.40
C THR A 338 0.63 -7.19 10.91
N ALA A 339 1.05 -6.02 11.41
CA ALA A 339 1.20 -5.79 12.85
C ALA A 339 -0.15 -5.90 13.59
N MET A 340 -1.20 -5.29 13.04
CA MET A 340 -2.54 -5.36 13.61
C MET A 340 -3.13 -6.77 13.54
N ALA A 341 -2.95 -7.49 12.43
CA ALA A 341 -3.34 -8.89 12.25
C ALA A 341 -2.59 -9.85 13.17
N CYS A 342 -1.41 -9.46 13.67
CA CYS A 342 -0.64 -10.25 14.64
C CYS A 342 -0.91 -9.83 16.11
N GLY A 343 -1.66 -8.75 16.34
CA GLY A 343 -1.86 -8.18 17.67
C GLY A 343 -0.59 -7.51 18.24
N THR A 344 0.25 -6.97 17.38
CA THR A 344 1.56 -6.38 17.71
C THR A 344 1.50 -4.85 17.67
N PRO A 345 1.84 -4.16 18.78
CA PRO A 345 1.94 -2.70 18.79
C PRO A 345 2.91 -2.14 17.74
N LEU A 346 2.63 -0.92 17.26
CA LEU A 346 3.38 -0.29 16.18
C LEU A 346 3.94 1.10 16.53
N LEU A 347 5.25 1.27 16.43
CA LEU A 347 5.91 2.58 16.42
C LEU A 347 6.20 2.98 14.96
N GLY A 348 5.36 3.84 14.41
CA GLY A 348 5.47 4.30 13.03
C GLY A 348 6.45 5.46 12.86
N ILE A 349 7.19 5.45 11.75
CA ILE A 349 8.07 6.52 11.29
C ILE A 349 7.68 6.93 9.86
N PRO A 350 6.54 7.64 9.68
CA PRO A 350 5.99 7.93 8.36
C PRO A 350 6.91 8.81 7.49
N LEU A 351 7.06 8.42 6.24
CA LEU A 351 7.87 9.08 5.21
C LEU A 351 7.01 9.82 4.18
N HIS A 352 5.73 9.44 4.05
CA HIS A 352 4.77 10.10 3.17
C HIS A 352 3.35 10.13 3.75
N ALA A 353 2.44 10.85 3.08
CA ALA A 353 1.12 11.19 3.60
C ALA A 353 0.21 9.96 3.83
N GLU A 354 0.33 8.94 2.98
CA GLU A 354 -0.39 7.67 3.15
C GLU A 354 0.07 6.94 4.42
N GLN A 355 1.38 6.83 4.67
CA GLN A 355 1.92 6.24 5.88
C GLN A 355 1.51 7.01 7.15
N ASP A 356 1.49 8.34 7.05
CA ASP A 356 1.02 9.22 8.12
C ASP A 356 -0.43 8.87 8.50
N LEU A 357 -1.32 8.69 7.51
CA LEU A 357 -2.71 8.31 7.72
C LEU A 357 -2.83 6.91 8.33
N ASN A 358 -2.15 5.90 7.78
CA ASN A 358 -2.25 4.52 8.28
C ASN A 358 -1.88 4.43 9.76
N VAL A 359 -0.74 5.03 10.13
CA VAL A 359 -0.28 5.04 11.52
C VAL A 359 -1.24 5.84 12.40
N ALA A 360 -1.80 6.95 11.91
CA ALA A 360 -2.76 7.76 12.66
C ALA A 360 -4.06 6.99 12.97
N LEU A 361 -4.55 6.16 12.05
CA LEU A 361 -5.77 5.36 12.26
C LEU A 361 -5.58 4.34 13.38
N VAL A 362 -4.49 3.57 13.36
CA VAL A 362 -4.22 2.59 14.44
C VAL A 362 -3.80 3.27 15.75
N GLN A 363 -3.15 4.45 15.68
CA GLN A 363 -2.87 5.28 16.86
C GLN A 363 -4.16 5.78 17.51
N ALA A 364 -5.16 6.18 16.72
CA ALA A 364 -6.48 6.59 17.24
C ALA A 364 -7.22 5.44 17.95
N ARG A 365 -6.83 4.19 17.69
CA ARG A 365 -7.32 2.99 18.39
C ARG A 365 -6.43 2.54 19.55
N GLY A 366 -5.36 3.28 19.83
CA GLY A 366 -4.42 3.03 20.94
C GLY A 366 -3.37 1.96 20.65
N ALA A 367 -3.26 1.43 19.43
CA ALA A 367 -2.33 0.35 19.10
C ALA A 367 -0.95 0.84 18.60
N ALA A 368 -0.80 2.15 18.40
CA ALA A 368 0.41 2.71 17.80
C ALA A 368 0.85 4.06 18.39
N THR A 369 2.07 4.47 18.08
CA THR A 369 2.53 5.87 18.19
C THR A 369 3.32 6.24 16.93
N ALA A 370 3.22 7.49 16.49
CA ALA A 370 4.03 8.04 15.40
C ALA A 370 5.20 8.92 15.89
N ILE A 371 6.33 8.85 15.19
CA ILE A 371 7.44 9.80 15.32
C ILE A 371 7.90 10.28 13.94
N SER A 372 8.16 11.59 13.80
CA SER A 372 8.65 12.15 12.54
C SER A 372 10.04 11.57 12.19
N PRO A 373 10.36 11.37 10.89
CA PRO A 373 11.67 10.85 10.46
C PRO A 373 12.88 11.63 10.99
N HIS A 374 12.75 12.95 11.17
CA HIS A 374 13.81 13.80 11.76
C HIS A 374 14.16 13.46 13.20
N ARG A 375 13.23 12.86 13.94
CA ARG A 375 13.39 12.48 15.36
C ARG A 375 13.70 11.00 15.53
N ALA A 376 13.68 10.21 14.44
CA ALA A 376 13.93 8.78 14.46
C ALA A 376 15.35 8.40 14.92
N GLY A 377 16.33 9.30 14.79
CA GLY A 377 17.69 9.09 15.28
C GLY A 377 18.00 9.72 16.64
N THR A 378 16.99 10.07 17.42
CA THR A 378 17.17 10.83 18.68
C THR A 378 16.70 10.00 19.86
N ALA A 379 17.07 10.42 21.08
CA ALA A 379 16.58 9.83 22.34
C ALA A 379 15.04 9.82 22.47
N ARG A 380 14.33 10.58 21.63
CA ARG A 380 12.87 10.52 21.57
C ARG A 380 12.36 9.18 21.04
N LEU A 381 13.05 8.56 20.07
CA LEU A 381 12.67 7.23 19.60
C LEU A 381 12.75 6.22 20.74
N THR A 382 13.89 6.20 21.44
CA THR A 382 14.14 5.37 22.64
C THR A 382 13.03 5.57 23.68
N ARG A 383 12.73 6.81 24.05
CA ARG A 383 11.74 7.12 25.09
C ARG A 383 10.32 6.65 24.71
N VAL A 384 9.93 6.83 23.45
CA VAL A 384 8.61 6.40 22.96
C VAL A 384 8.53 4.87 22.94
N ALA A 385 9.55 4.20 22.42
CA ALA A 385 9.61 2.75 22.41
C ALA A 385 9.59 2.16 23.83
N ALA A 386 10.36 2.72 24.77
CA ALA A 386 10.34 2.32 26.18
C ALA A 386 8.95 2.42 26.79
N ARG A 387 8.24 3.54 26.56
CA ARG A 387 6.88 3.72 27.03
C ARG A 387 5.92 2.68 26.44
N MET A 388 6.00 2.43 25.13
CA MET A 388 5.13 1.46 24.46
C MET A 388 5.38 0.02 24.93
N LEU A 389 6.63 -0.32 25.24
CA LEU A 389 6.97 -1.63 25.81
C LEU A 389 6.49 -1.79 27.26
N ALA A 390 6.48 -0.71 28.04
CA ALA A 390 6.07 -0.72 29.44
C ALA A 390 4.53 -0.65 29.63
N ASP A 391 3.80 -0.07 28.67
CA ASP A 391 2.36 0.13 28.75
C ASP A 391 1.59 -1.01 28.04
N PRO A 392 0.94 -1.94 28.78
CA PRO A 392 0.24 -3.07 28.20
C PRO A 392 -0.99 -2.67 27.38
N SER A 393 -1.49 -1.43 27.51
CA SER A 393 -2.67 -0.96 26.78
C SER A 393 -2.46 -0.96 25.26
N TYR A 394 -1.22 -0.74 24.79
CA TYR A 394 -0.88 -0.83 23.37
C TYR A 394 -1.08 -2.25 22.83
N ARG A 395 -0.62 -3.28 23.56
CA ARG A 395 -0.80 -4.69 23.16
C ARG A 395 -2.26 -5.09 23.24
N ALA A 396 -2.98 -4.66 24.27
CA ALA A 396 -4.42 -4.90 24.37
C ALA A 396 -5.20 -4.28 23.20
N ALA A 397 -4.85 -3.05 22.79
CA ALA A 397 -5.44 -2.39 21.63
C ALA A 397 -5.13 -3.12 20.32
N ALA A 398 -3.87 -3.49 20.08
CA ALA A 398 -3.49 -4.24 18.89
C ALA A 398 -4.23 -5.60 18.81
N ARG A 399 -4.39 -6.31 19.94
CA ARG A 399 -5.16 -7.55 20.00
C ARG A 399 -6.65 -7.37 19.70
N ARG A 400 -7.27 -6.27 20.14
CA ARG A 400 -8.66 -5.97 19.75
C ARG A 400 -8.80 -5.79 18.24
N ILE A 401 -7.84 -5.11 17.60
CA ILE A 401 -7.86 -4.94 16.13
C ILE A 401 -7.63 -6.28 15.45
N ARG A 402 -6.69 -7.11 15.94
CA ARG A 402 -6.49 -8.48 15.47
C ARG A 402 -7.80 -9.27 15.43
N ASP A 403 -8.57 -9.23 16.51
CA ASP A 403 -9.80 -10.00 16.62
C ASP A 403 -10.85 -9.55 15.60
N VAL A 404 -10.90 -8.24 15.28
CA VAL A 404 -11.73 -7.71 14.18
C VAL A 404 -11.20 -8.18 12.82
N TYR A 405 -9.89 -8.11 12.59
CA TYR A 405 -9.28 -8.55 11.32
C TYR A 405 -9.48 -10.03 11.06
N ALA A 406 -9.40 -10.87 12.10
CA ALA A 406 -9.60 -12.31 12.00
C ALA A 406 -11.02 -12.70 11.56
N ALA A 407 -12.01 -11.81 11.74
CA ALA A 407 -13.39 -12.02 11.32
C ALA A 407 -13.68 -11.59 9.87
N VAL A 408 -12.69 -11.06 9.14
CA VAL A 408 -12.88 -10.48 7.80
C VAL A 408 -11.97 -11.15 6.77
N ASP A 409 -12.58 -11.76 5.75
CA ASP A 409 -11.86 -12.27 4.57
C ASP A 409 -11.61 -11.14 3.55
N GLY A 410 -10.53 -10.38 3.78
CA GLY A 410 -10.10 -9.27 2.92
C GLY A 410 -10.02 -9.64 1.43
N PRO A 411 -9.21 -10.66 1.06
CA PRO A 411 -9.10 -11.13 -0.32
C PRO A 411 -10.42 -11.65 -0.89
N GLY A 412 -11.22 -12.38 -0.11
CA GLY A 412 -12.52 -12.88 -0.54
C GLY A 412 -13.52 -11.77 -0.86
N ASN A 413 -13.61 -10.75 -0.01
CA ASN A 413 -14.45 -9.57 -0.23
C ASN A 413 -14.00 -8.76 -1.45
N ALA A 414 -12.68 -8.64 -1.67
CA ALA A 414 -12.14 -8.01 -2.88
C ALA A 414 -12.56 -8.79 -4.13
N ALA A 415 -12.39 -10.10 -4.14
CA ALA A 415 -12.79 -10.97 -5.24
C ALA A 415 -14.31 -10.91 -5.52
N GLU A 416 -15.13 -10.82 -4.48
CA GLU A 416 -16.58 -10.60 -4.59
C GLU A 416 -16.91 -9.31 -5.30
N ALA A 417 -16.35 -8.20 -4.83
CA ALA A 417 -16.62 -6.88 -5.36
C ALA A 417 -16.19 -6.76 -6.83
N VAL A 418 -15.05 -7.37 -7.19
CA VAL A 418 -14.59 -7.45 -8.59
C VAL A 418 -15.58 -8.27 -9.43
N THR A 419 -15.98 -9.46 -8.98
CA THR A 419 -16.88 -10.35 -9.73
C THR A 419 -18.25 -9.73 -9.95
N GLU A 420 -18.82 -9.09 -8.93
CA GLU A 420 -20.10 -8.37 -9.04
C GLU A 420 -20.04 -7.24 -10.07
N LEU A 421 -18.96 -6.44 -10.05
CA LEU A 421 -18.77 -5.36 -11.02
C LEU A 421 -18.65 -5.90 -12.44
N THR A 422 -17.90 -7.00 -12.62
CA THR A 422 -17.78 -7.67 -13.92
C THR A 422 -19.14 -8.17 -14.41
N ALA A 423 -19.93 -8.83 -13.57
CA ALA A 423 -21.26 -9.34 -13.92
C ALA A 423 -22.24 -8.23 -14.31
N GLN A 424 -22.24 -7.10 -13.59
CA GLN A 424 -23.09 -5.94 -13.90
C GLN A 424 -22.80 -5.36 -15.29
N ARG A 425 -21.55 -5.43 -15.75
CA ARG A 425 -21.15 -4.96 -17.08
C ARG A 425 -21.44 -5.98 -18.17
N SER A 426 -21.51 -7.25 -17.83
CA SER A 426 -21.87 -8.32 -18.76
C SER A 426 -23.35 -8.31 -19.16
N ALA A 427 -24.20 -7.65 -18.38
CA ALA A 427 -25.63 -7.53 -18.61
C ALA A 427 -26.03 -6.30 -19.45
N VAL A 428 -25.08 -5.44 -19.79
CA VAL A 428 -25.24 -4.21 -20.60
C VAL A 428 -24.54 -4.43 -21.93
#